data_AF-A4X075-F1
#
_entry.id   AF-A4X075-F1
#
_cell.length_a   1.000
_cell.length_b   1.000
_cell.length_c   1.000
_cell.angle_alpha   90.00
_cell.angle_beta   90.00
_cell.angle_gamma   90.00
#
_symmetry.space_group_name_H-M   'P 1'
#
loop_
_entity.id
_entity.type
_entity.pdbx_description
1 polymer ?
#
loop_
_entity_poly.entity_id
_entity_poly.type
_entity_poly.pdbx_seq_one_letter_code
_entity_poly.pdbx_strand_id
1 'polypeptide(L)'
;MAAELRYQAETWDRPRRVILVVKEREGDLLLDRFFLVTSLPWTTKLRHEVLAHYRERGKAEGHMGELKDVLAPALSSTNRAKTHWRGKKPKSHTPAVDAFACNEVRLLIACLAYQVMHIARRAMASATGTGWSLRRLRERVLRAGARLLISGRRMTLALSAAAAPFWSVLWQQLMALHWADP
;
A
#
# COMPACT_ATOMS: atom_id res chain seq x y z
N MET A 1 -22.46 -12.67 -19.25
CA MET A 1 -21.78 -13.21 -20.47
C MET A 1 -20.57 -12.35 -20.91
N ALA A 2 -19.64 -12.84 -21.76
CA ALA A 2 -18.53 -12.02 -22.27
C ALA A 2 -18.25 -12.21 -23.78
N ALA A 3 -18.26 -11.11 -24.56
CA ALA A 3 -17.94 -11.09 -25.99
C ALA A 3 -16.50 -10.61 -26.20
N GLU A 4 -15.87 -11.01 -27.31
CA GLU A 4 -14.43 -10.76 -27.55
C GLU A 4 -14.17 -10.41 -29.02
N LEU A 5 -13.34 -9.40 -29.27
CA LEU A 5 -13.00 -8.94 -30.61
C LEU A 5 -11.61 -8.28 -30.67
N ARG A 6 -11.07 -8.13 -31.88
CA ARG A 6 -9.90 -7.28 -32.15
C ARG A 6 -10.36 -5.93 -32.66
N TYR A 7 -9.85 -4.86 -32.06
CA TYR A 7 -10.21 -3.49 -32.41
C TYR A 7 -8.97 -2.60 -32.41
N GLN A 8 -8.93 -1.65 -33.34
CA GLN A 8 -7.91 -0.62 -33.42
C GLN A 8 -8.61 0.73 -33.49
N ALA A 9 -8.44 1.55 -32.44
CA ALA A 9 -8.83 2.96 -32.51
C ALA A 9 -7.85 3.72 -33.42
N GLU A 10 -8.30 4.82 -34.00
CA GLU A 10 -7.49 5.66 -34.90
C GLU A 10 -6.19 6.15 -34.23
N THR A 11 -6.26 6.45 -32.93
CA THR A 11 -5.09 6.89 -32.14
C THR A 11 -4.20 5.74 -31.66
N TRP A 12 -4.45 4.49 -32.05
CA TRP A 12 -3.66 3.33 -31.62
C TRP A 12 -2.76 2.82 -32.73
N ASP A 13 -1.47 2.69 -32.42
CA ASP A 13 -0.46 2.19 -33.36
C ASP A 13 -0.69 0.72 -33.80
N ARG A 14 -1.52 -0.03 -33.08
CA ARG A 14 -1.77 -1.46 -33.33
C ARG A 14 -3.14 -1.92 -32.80
N PRO A 15 -3.72 -2.98 -33.41
CA PRO A 15 -4.96 -3.57 -32.91
C PRO A 15 -4.75 -4.17 -31.52
N ARG A 16 -5.74 -3.98 -30.66
CA ARG A 16 -5.80 -4.55 -29.30
C ARG A 16 -6.94 -5.54 -29.20
N ARG A 17 -6.80 -6.44 -28.24
CA ARG A 17 -7.86 -7.36 -27.88
C ARG A 17 -8.82 -6.64 -26.94
N VAL A 18 -10.10 -6.66 -27.27
CA VAL A 18 -11.16 -6.03 -26.49
C VAL A 18 -12.15 -7.10 -26.05
N ILE A 19 -12.37 -7.17 -24.73
CA ILE A 19 -13.30 -8.12 -24.12
C ILE A 19 -14.43 -7.31 -23.48
N LEU A 20 -15.66 -7.51 -23.95
CA LEU A 20 -16.86 -6.99 -23.31
C LEU A 20 -17.23 -7.92 -22.16
N VAL A 21 -17.29 -7.37 -20.95
CA VAL A 21 -17.70 -8.10 -19.75
C VAL A 21 -19.07 -7.56 -19.33
N VAL A 22 -20.06 -8.45 -19.31
CA VAL A 22 -21.40 -8.15 -18.83
C VAL A 22 -21.58 -8.73 -17.44
N LYS A 23 -21.92 -7.87 -16.48
CA LYS A 23 -22.25 -8.23 -15.10
C LYS A 23 -23.77 -8.28 -14.97
N GLU A 24 -24.26 -9.44 -14.60
CA GLU A 24 -25.65 -9.63 -14.20
C GLU A 24 -25.70 -9.54 -12.68
N ARG A 25 -26.56 -8.68 -12.14
CA ARG A 25 -26.88 -8.61 -10.72
C ARG A 25 -28.39 -8.73 -10.57
N GLU A 26 -28.82 -9.49 -9.57
CA GLU A 26 -30.23 -9.66 -9.27
C GLU A 26 -30.84 -8.30 -8.85
N GLY A 27 -31.92 -7.89 -9.52
CA GLY A 27 -32.59 -6.60 -9.28
C GLY A 27 -32.15 -5.45 -10.19
N ASP A 28 -31.10 -5.58 -11.01
CA ASP A 28 -30.71 -4.55 -11.98
C ASP A 28 -31.61 -4.62 -13.24
N LEU A 29 -32.32 -3.53 -13.56
CA LEU A 29 -33.13 -3.42 -14.78
C LEU A 29 -32.31 -3.42 -16.07
N LEU A 30 -31.02 -3.05 -15.97
CA LEU A 30 -30.09 -2.98 -17.09
C LEU A 30 -28.79 -3.71 -16.75
N LEU A 31 -28.26 -4.44 -17.72
CA LEU A 31 -26.99 -5.15 -17.57
C LEU A 31 -25.81 -4.17 -17.47
N ASP A 32 -25.15 -4.16 -16.32
CA ASP A 32 -23.88 -3.46 -16.10
C ASP A 32 -22.81 -4.08 -17.00
N ARG A 33 -22.02 -3.25 -17.69
CA ARG A 33 -21.04 -3.72 -18.67
C ARG A 33 -19.82 -2.84 -18.71
N PHE A 34 -18.67 -3.45 -18.95
CA PHE A 34 -17.42 -2.74 -19.15
C PHE A 34 -16.53 -3.46 -20.15
N PHE A 35 -15.58 -2.73 -20.72
CA PHE A 35 -14.62 -3.26 -21.67
C PHE A 35 -13.26 -3.45 -21.01
N LEU A 36 -12.62 -4.58 -21.28
CA LEU A 36 -11.21 -4.81 -21.00
C LEU A 36 -10.43 -4.72 -22.30
N VAL A 37 -9.54 -3.72 -22.38
CA VAL A 37 -8.59 -3.57 -23.48
C VAL A 37 -7.27 -4.16 -23.02
N THR A 38 -6.74 -5.14 -23.75
CA THR A 38 -5.51 -5.83 -23.37
C THR A 38 -4.59 -6.10 -24.57
N SER A 39 -3.28 -6.15 -24.28
CA SER A 39 -2.26 -6.64 -25.21
C SER A 39 -1.99 -8.14 -25.06
N LEU A 40 -2.65 -8.82 -24.11
CA LEU A 40 -2.49 -10.25 -23.89
C LEU A 40 -3.11 -11.06 -25.05
N PRO A 41 -2.32 -11.88 -25.76
CA PRO A 41 -2.82 -12.66 -26.88
C PRO A 41 -3.78 -13.77 -26.40
N TRP A 42 -4.68 -14.19 -27.29
CA TRP A 42 -5.65 -15.26 -27.01
C TRP A 42 -4.98 -16.61 -26.74
N THR A 43 -3.77 -16.83 -27.26
CA THR A 43 -2.99 -18.06 -27.08
C THR A 43 -2.42 -18.20 -25.67
N THR A 44 -2.17 -17.08 -24.99
CA THR A 44 -1.57 -17.07 -23.65
C THR A 44 -2.62 -17.02 -22.56
N LYS A 45 -3.70 -16.26 -22.74
CA LYS A 45 -4.81 -16.19 -21.77
C LYS A 45 -6.16 -16.16 -22.47
N LEU A 46 -7.07 -17.02 -22.07
CA LEU A 46 -8.46 -17.01 -22.49
C LEU A 46 -9.21 -15.82 -21.86
N ARG A 47 -10.36 -15.42 -22.42
CA ARG A 47 -11.13 -14.24 -21.95
C ARG A 47 -11.45 -14.26 -20.46
N HIS A 48 -11.80 -15.43 -19.92
CA HIS A 48 -12.15 -15.58 -18.51
C HIS A 48 -10.91 -15.50 -17.61
N GLU A 49 -9.75 -15.94 -18.09
CA GLU A 49 -8.47 -15.81 -17.38
C GLU A 49 -7.97 -14.36 -17.38
N VAL A 50 -8.21 -13.60 -18.46
CA VAL A 50 -7.96 -12.15 -18.49
C VAL A 50 -8.86 -11.44 -17.48
N LEU A 51 -10.15 -11.80 -17.43
CA LEU A 51 -11.07 -11.24 -16.45
C LEU A 51 -10.67 -11.60 -15.01
N ALA A 52 -10.29 -12.86 -14.76
CA ALA A 52 -9.81 -13.31 -13.45
C ALA A 52 -8.57 -12.51 -13.02
N HIS A 53 -7.60 -12.35 -13.91
CA HIS A 53 -6.41 -11.55 -13.65
C HIS A 53 -6.75 -10.07 -13.40
N TYR A 54 -7.64 -9.47 -14.19
CA TYR A 54 -8.08 -8.09 -13.98
C TYR A 54 -8.75 -7.90 -12.61
N ARG A 55 -9.51 -8.90 -12.12
CA ARG A 55 -10.15 -8.85 -10.79
C ARG A 55 -9.12 -8.79 -9.65
N GLU A 56 -7.90 -9.29 -9.84
CA GLU A 56 -6.82 -9.17 -8.85
C GLU A 56 -6.41 -7.70 -8.61
N ARG A 57 -6.73 -6.77 -9.54
CA ARG A 57 -6.50 -5.33 -9.36
C ARG A 57 -7.19 -4.79 -8.11
N GLY A 58 -8.38 -5.30 -7.76
CA GLY A 58 -9.10 -4.90 -6.56
C GLY A 58 -8.31 -5.17 -5.28
N LYS A 59 -7.49 -6.24 -5.26
CA LYS A 59 -6.60 -6.54 -4.13
C LYS A 59 -5.48 -5.50 -4.01
N ALA A 60 -4.91 -5.07 -5.14
CA ALA A 60 -3.90 -4.03 -5.16
C ALA A 60 -4.47 -2.68 -4.67
N GLU A 61 -5.67 -2.30 -5.15
CA GLU A 61 -6.38 -1.12 -4.66
C GLU A 61 -6.68 -1.21 -3.16
N GLY A 62 -7.06 -2.40 -2.67
CA GLY A 62 -7.25 -2.67 -1.25
C GLY A 62 -5.98 -2.42 -0.42
N HIS A 63 -4.82 -2.91 -0.87
CA HIS A 63 -3.54 -2.63 -0.21
C HIS A 63 -3.18 -1.14 -0.23
N MET A 64 -3.43 -0.44 -1.36
CA MET A 64 -3.21 1.01 -1.44
C MET A 64 -4.12 1.78 -0.47
N GLY A 65 -5.38 1.33 -0.33
CA GLY A 65 -6.33 1.88 0.64
C GLY A 65 -5.86 1.68 2.08
N GLU A 66 -5.45 0.46 2.45
CA GLU A 66 -4.96 0.13 3.79
C GLU A 66 -3.68 0.92 4.14
N LEU A 67 -2.75 1.06 3.18
CA LEU A 67 -1.53 1.86 3.35
C LEU A 67 -1.88 3.33 3.63
N LYS A 68 -2.79 3.92 2.85
CA LYS A 68 -3.22 5.31 3.04
C LYS A 68 -3.93 5.51 4.38
N ASP A 69 -4.72 4.54 4.81
CA ASP A 69 -5.46 4.60 6.08
C ASP A 69 -4.54 4.47 7.31
N VAL A 70 -3.57 3.56 7.25
CA VAL A 70 -2.73 3.20 8.40
C VAL A 70 -1.47 4.05 8.49
N LEU A 71 -0.83 4.38 7.37
CA LEU A 71 0.41 5.16 7.37
C LEU A 71 0.22 6.61 6.95
N ALA A 72 -0.84 6.91 6.17
CA ALA A 72 -1.17 8.25 5.70
C ALA A 72 0.07 9.02 5.18
N PRO A 73 0.81 8.50 4.19
CA PRO A 73 2.02 9.15 3.70
C PRO A 73 1.68 10.55 3.15
N ALA A 74 2.27 11.58 3.76
CA ALA A 74 2.09 12.96 3.34
C ALA A 74 2.97 13.26 2.12
N LEU A 75 2.40 13.09 0.92
CA LEU A 75 3.05 13.43 -0.34
C LEU A 75 2.70 14.87 -0.73
N SER A 76 3.71 15.71 -0.96
CA SER A 76 3.50 17.14 -1.27
C SER A 76 3.30 17.36 -2.76
N SER A 77 2.29 18.12 -3.17
CA SER A 77 2.07 18.45 -4.58
C SER A 77 3.02 19.52 -5.12
N THR A 78 3.61 20.34 -4.25
CA THR A 78 4.49 21.44 -4.65
C THR A 78 5.59 21.67 -3.63
N ASN A 79 6.73 22.17 -4.08
CA ASN A 79 7.79 22.67 -3.20
C ASN A 79 8.31 24.02 -3.72
N ARG A 80 7.36 24.88 -4.13
CA ARG A 80 7.68 26.23 -4.56
C ARG A 80 8.19 27.00 -3.35
N ALA A 81 9.45 27.45 -3.41
CA ALA A 81 10.00 28.35 -2.41
C ALA A 81 9.04 29.55 -2.27
N LYS A 82 8.54 29.78 -1.04
CA LYS A 82 7.62 30.89 -0.80
C LYS A 82 8.36 32.20 -1.02
N THR A 83 8.00 32.93 -2.07
CA THR A 83 8.53 34.28 -2.31
C THR A 83 7.88 35.28 -1.36
N HIS A 84 6.61 35.06 -1.02
CA HIS A 84 5.84 35.83 -0.07
C HIS A 84 4.99 34.91 0.81
N TRP A 85 4.97 35.19 2.11
CA TRP A 85 4.05 34.59 3.06
C TRP A 85 3.17 35.68 3.66
N ARG A 86 1.85 35.57 3.45
CA ARG A 86 0.88 36.60 3.89
C ARG A 86 1.30 38.02 3.44
N GLY A 87 1.73 38.15 2.19
CA GLY A 87 2.16 39.42 1.58
C GLY A 87 3.55 39.93 2.00
N LYS A 88 4.26 39.26 2.91
CA LYS A 88 5.60 39.66 3.36
C LYS A 88 6.67 38.71 2.81
N LYS A 89 7.85 39.23 2.48
CA LYS A 89 9.02 38.39 2.18
C LYS A 89 9.40 37.60 3.44
N PRO A 90 9.55 36.27 3.36
CA PRO A 90 9.96 35.48 4.52
C PRO A 90 11.38 35.85 4.95
N LYS A 91 11.63 35.84 6.27
CA LYS A 91 12.95 36.20 6.83
C LYS A 91 14.05 35.20 6.48
N SER A 92 13.70 33.96 6.15
CA SER A 92 14.64 32.98 5.62
C SER A 92 14.08 32.34 4.35
N HIS A 93 14.99 32.04 3.42
CA HIS A 93 14.69 31.30 2.20
C HIS A 93 15.15 29.86 2.39
N THR A 94 14.21 28.92 2.31
CA THR A 94 14.54 27.51 2.13
C THR A 94 14.77 27.26 0.63
N PRO A 95 15.87 26.63 0.22
CA PRO A 95 16.07 26.29 -1.19
C PRO A 95 14.94 25.39 -1.69
N ALA A 96 14.60 25.53 -2.97
CA ALA A 96 13.65 24.63 -3.59
C ALA A 96 14.23 23.21 -3.56
N VAL A 97 13.52 22.28 -2.94
CA VAL A 97 13.87 20.85 -2.95
C VAL A 97 13.01 20.16 -3.98
N ASP A 98 13.56 19.22 -4.73
CA ASP A 98 12.81 18.40 -5.68
C ASP A 98 11.68 17.66 -4.94
N ALA A 99 10.45 18.13 -5.15
CA ALA A 99 9.25 17.58 -4.52
C ALA A 99 9.03 16.13 -4.95
N PHE A 100 9.36 15.81 -6.21
CA PHE A 100 9.13 14.50 -6.77
C PHE A 100 10.06 13.47 -6.14
N ALA A 101 11.37 13.71 -6.18
CA ALA A 101 12.37 12.85 -5.53
C ALA A 101 12.09 12.68 -4.02
N CYS A 102 11.71 13.77 -3.35
CA CYS A 102 11.30 13.74 -1.95
C CYS A 102 10.06 12.86 -1.70
N ASN A 103 9.05 12.95 -2.56
CA ASN A 103 7.84 12.14 -2.46
C ASN A 103 8.11 10.67 -2.77
N GLU A 104 8.96 10.40 -3.75
CA GLU A 104 9.39 9.05 -4.09
C GLU A 104 10.02 8.37 -2.87
N VAL A 105 11.02 9.01 -2.24
CA VAL A 105 11.65 8.48 -1.02
C VAL A 105 10.63 8.29 0.10
N ARG A 106 9.74 9.26 0.34
CA ARG A 106 8.67 9.12 1.35
C ARG A 106 7.74 7.95 1.06
N LEU A 107 7.36 7.76 -0.20
CA LEU A 107 6.50 6.66 -0.61
C LEU A 107 7.22 5.31 -0.43
N LEU A 108 8.48 5.21 -0.83
CA LEU A 108 9.28 4.00 -0.66
C LEU A 108 9.44 3.61 0.81
N ILE A 109 9.72 4.58 1.69
CA ILE A 109 9.79 4.35 3.13
C ILE A 109 8.42 3.91 3.67
N ALA A 110 7.32 4.53 3.24
CA ALA A 110 5.98 4.12 3.64
C ALA A 110 5.65 2.70 3.17
N CYS A 111 6.02 2.34 1.94
CA CYS A 111 5.87 0.98 1.42
C CYS A 111 6.68 -0.03 2.24
N LEU A 112 7.93 0.27 2.60
CA LEU A 112 8.75 -0.59 3.45
C LEU A 112 8.12 -0.76 4.84
N ALA A 113 7.70 0.35 5.46
CA ALA A 113 7.01 0.31 6.75
C ALA A 113 5.73 -0.52 6.67
N TYR A 114 4.96 -0.42 5.58
CA TYR A 114 3.77 -1.22 5.35
C TYR A 114 4.09 -2.73 5.31
N GLN A 115 5.18 -3.12 4.65
CA GLN A 115 5.62 -4.53 4.64
C GLN A 115 6.06 -5.01 6.03
N VAL A 116 6.83 -4.20 6.76
CA VAL A 116 7.24 -4.52 8.15
C VAL A 116 6.02 -4.69 9.06
N MET A 117 5.04 -3.81 8.94
CA MET A 117 3.79 -3.95 9.69
C MET A 117 3.01 -5.20 9.30
N HIS A 118 3.05 -5.63 8.03
CA HIS A 118 2.44 -6.86 7.58
C HIS A 118 3.13 -8.11 8.16
N ILE A 119 4.46 -8.10 8.27
CA ILE A 119 5.21 -9.16 8.96
C ILE A 119 4.77 -9.24 10.43
N ALA A 120 4.76 -8.10 11.13
CA ALA A 120 4.31 -8.04 12.52
C ALA A 120 2.83 -8.46 12.68
N ARG A 121 1.95 -8.08 11.76
CA ARG A 121 0.54 -8.50 11.73
C ARG A 121 0.41 -10.02 11.62
N ARG A 122 1.20 -10.65 10.74
CA ARG A 122 1.21 -12.11 10.57
C ARG A 122 1.75 -12.81 11.81
N ALA A 123 2.83 -12.30 12.40
CA ALA A 123 3.38 -12.80 13.65
C ALA A 123 2.36 -12.74 14.79
N MET A 124 1.67 -11.61 14.95
CA MET A 124 0.60 -11.47 15.95
C MET A 124 -0.59 -12.39 15.68
N ALA A 125 -1.01 -12.55 14.42
CA ALA A 125 -2.08 -13.46 14.07
C ALA A 125 -1.72 -14.92 14.40
N SER A 126 -0.48 -15.32 14.09
CA SER A 126 0.03 -16.64 14.43
C SER A 126 0.05 -16.87 15.94
N ALA A 127 0.57 -15.92 16.71
CA ALA A 127 0.73 -16.08 18.15
C ALA A 127 -0.58 -16.00 18.94
N THR A 128 -1.57 -15.25 18.46
CA THR A 128 -2.85 -15.07 19.15
C THR A 128 -3.96 -15.98 18.64
N GLY A 129 -3.76 -16.68 17.52
CA GLY A 129 -4.79 -17.48 16.87
C GLY A 129 -5.98 -16.67 16.33
N THR A 130 -5.88 -15.34 16.27
CA THR A 130 -6.96 -14.44 15.83
C THR A 130 -6.53 -13.55 14.66
N GLY A 131 -7.50 -13.07 13.87
CA GLY A 131 -7.23 -12.10 12.81
C GLY A 131 -6.80 -10.74 13.39
N TRP A 132 -5.71 -10.20 12.85
CA TRP A 132 -5.24 -8.84 13.15
C TRP A 132 -5.34 -7.95 11.91
N SER A 133 -5.94 -6.77 12.08
CA SER A 133 -5.87 -5.67 11.10
C SER A 133 -4.62 -4.82 11.34
N LEU A 134 -4.12 -4.14 10.30
CA LEU A 134 -2.99 -3.21 10.45
C LEU A 134 -3.33 -2.03 11.37
N ARG A 135 -4.59 -1.58 11.39
CA ARG A 135 -5.07 -0.55 12.32
C ARG A 135 -4.96 -1.01 13.77
N ARG A 136 -5.47 -2.21 14.09
CA ARG A 136 -5.38 -2.78 15.45
C ARG A 136 -3.92 -2.94 15.88
N LEU A 137 -3.06 -3.43 14.98
CA LEU A 137 -1.63 -3.53 15.22
C LEU A 137 -1.02 -2.15 15.53
N ARG A 138 -1.31 -1.13 14.71
CA ARG A 138 -0.85 0.23 14.93
C ARG A 138 -1.28 0.75 16.30
N GLU A 139 -2.55 0.62 16.65
CA GLU A 139 -3.13 1.22 17.85
C GLU A 139 -2.76 0.50 19.14
N ARG A 140 -2.63 -0.83 19.12
CA ARG A 140 -2.37 -1.63 20.32
C ARG A 140 -0.89 -1.91 20.57
N VAL A 141 -0.08 -1.99 19.50
CA VAL A 141 1.33 -2.42 19.58
C VAL A 141 2.27 -1.24 19.33
N LEU A 142 2.07 -0.52 18.22
CA LEU A 142 3.03 0.51 17.78
C LEU A 142 2.77 1.89 18.42
N ARG A 143 1.51 2.26 18.61
CA ARG A 143 1.09 3.53 19.22
C ARG A 143 1.10 3.40 20.74
N ALA A 144 2.28 3.09 21.27
CA ALA A 144 2.53 2.94 22.68
C ALA A 144 3.54 3.99 23.14
N GLY A 145 3.41 4.46 24.38
CA GLY A 145 4.46 5.25 25.01
C GLY A 145 5.71 4.40 25.15
N ALA A 146 6.84 4.91 24.66
CA ALA A 146 8.12 4.23 24.75
C ALA A 146 9.27 5.23 24.92
N ARG A 147 10.33 4.80 25.61
CA ARG A 147 11.58 5.55 25.74
C ARG A 147 12.72 4.72 25.18
N LEU A 148 13.40 5.25 24.17
CA LEU A 148 14.61 4.65 23.62
C LEU A 148 15.83 5.21 24.34
N LEU A 149 16.55 4.35 25.04
CA LEU A 149 17.83 4.66 25.67
C LEU A 149 18.94 4.10 24.79
N ILE A 150 19.81 4.96 24.28
CA ILE A 150 20.93 4.58 23.44
C ILE A 150 22.20 4.72 24.28
N SER A 151 22.93 3.62 24.42
CA SER A 151 24.27 3.54 25.00
C SER A 151 25.26 3.12 23.92
N GLY A 152 26.56 3.29 24.17
CA GLY A 152 27.61 3.03 23.17
C GLY A 152 27.64 1.60 22.61
N ARG A 153 27.02 0.62 23.30
CA ARG A 153 26.95 -0.79 22.84
C ARG A 153 25.55 -1.37 22.79
N ARG A 154 24.53 -0.65 23.26
CA ARG A 154 23.17 -1.21 23.44
C ARG A 154 22.11 -0.14 23.23
N MET A 155 21.02 -0.55 22.60
CA MET A 155 19.78 0.22 22.56
C MET A 155 18.73 -0.50 23.41
N THR A 156 18.12 0.21 24.34
CA THR A 156 17.07 -0.32 25.22
C THR A 156 15.78 0.46 24.97
N LEU A 157 14.75 -0.23 24.52
CA LEU A 157 13.41 0.34 24.34
C LEU A 157 12.56 0.00 25.57
N ALA A 158 12.36 0.98 26.45
CA ALA A 158 11.44 0.86 27.57
C ALA A 158 10.01 1.16 27.10
N LEU A 159 9.12 0.18 27.18
CA LEU A 159 7.74 0.26 26.71
C LEU A 159 6.77 0.51 27.88
N SER A 160 5.66 1.19 27.60
CA SER A 160 4.56 1.29 28.56
C SER A 160 3.99 -0.09 28.93
N ALA A 161 3.56 -0.25 30.18
CA ALA A 161 2.99 -1.51 30.67
C ALA A 161 1.80 -2.00 29.83
N ALA A 162 1.02 -1.08 29.25
CA ALA A 162 -0.12 -1.41 28.38
C ALA A 162 0.29 -2.14 27.08
N ALA A 163 1.49 -1.86 26.56
CA ALA A 163 1.98 -2.46 25.32
C ALA A 163 2.88 -3.68 25.56
N ALA A 164 3.38 -3.85 26.78
CA ALA A 164 4.32 -4.91 27.15
C ALA A 164 3.80 -6.33 26.81
N PRO A 165 2.53 -6.71 27.05
CA PRO A 165 2.03 -8.04 26.70
C PRO A 165 2.03 -8.32 25.19
N PHE A 166 1.78 -7.29 24.37
CA PHE A 166 1.80 -7.46 22.92
C PHE A 166 3.23 -7.55 22.40
N TRP A 167 4.12 -6.72 22.94
CA TRP A 167 5.53 -6.72 22.55
C TRP A 167 6.27 -7.97 23.01
N SER A 168 5.94 -8.55 24.17
CA SER A 168 6.58 -9.81 24.62
C SER A 168 6.29 -10.95 23.64
N VAL A 169 5.03 -11.08 23.21
CA VAL A 169 4.59 -12.08 22.24
C VAL A 169 5.19 -11.80 20.85
N LEU A 170 5.08 -10.55 20.38
CA LEU A 170 5.62 -10.17 19.07
C LEU A 170 7.13 -10.39 19.01
N TRP A 171 7.86 -10.01 20.06
CA TRP A 171 9.31 -10.14 20.10
C TRP A 171 9.76 -11.59 20.03
N GLN A 172 9.09 -12.51 20.73
CA GLN A 172 9.38 -13.94 20.63
C GLN A 172 9.21 -14.46 19.20
N GLN A 173 8.14 -14.05 18.50
CA GLN A 173 7.92 -14.44 17.11
C GLN A 173 8.98 -13.83 16.18
N LEU A 174 9.34 -12.56 16.37
CA LEU A 174 10.36 -11.90 15.55
C LEU A 174 11.75 -12.50 15.75
N MET A 175 12.09 -12.90 16.98
CA MET A 175 13.31 -13.66 17.22
C MET A 175 13.21 -15.04 16.58
N ALA A 176 12.07 -15.74 16.65
CA ALA A 176 11.93 -17.02 15.93
C ALA A 176 12.08 -16.92 14.41
N LEU A 177 11.91 -15.73 13.82
CA LEU A 177 12.21 -15.46 12.41
C LEU A 177 13.72 -15.32 12.13
N HIS A 178 14.61 -15.68 13.08
CA HIS A 178 16.06 -15.57 12.94
C HIS A 178 16.53 -16.02 11.55
N TRP A 179 17.13 -15.02 10.90
CA TRP A 179 17.93 -15.00 9.69
C TRP A 179 18.54 -16.37 9.35
N ALA A 180 18.14 -16.99 8.24
CA ALA A 180 19.07 -17.86 7.54
C ALA A 180 20.30 -16.98 7.23
N ASP A 181 21.45 -17.34 7.79
CA ASP A 181 22.71 -16.73 7.37
C ASP A 181 22.82 -16.78 5.83
N PRO A 182 23.45 -15.78 5.20
CA PRO A 182 23.63 -15.73 3.76
C PRO A 182 24.33 -16.98 3.19
#